data_AF-A0A0U5JAV2-F1
#
_entry.id   AF-A0A0U5JAV2-F1
#
_cell.length_a   1.000
_cell.length_b   1.000
_cell.length_c   1.000
_cell.angle_alpha   90.00
_cell.angle_beta   90.00
_cell.angle_gamma   90.00
#
_symmetry.space_group_name_H-M   'P 1'
#
loop_
_entity.id
_entity.type
_entity.pdbx_description
1 polymer ?
#
loop_
_entity_poly.entity_id
_entity_poly.type
_entity_poly.pdbx_seq_one_letter_code
_entity_poly.pdbx_strand_id
1 'polypeptide(L)'
;MTTEKIGRNDPCLCGSGKKYKNCCMQKEQQKRTSMTPTGKRKFTAKVLSGGGIAKAQPVEQMQEKQKPAVDYTSLMERSFGSAIHTDEKPPVPASSEQYIVKENENSEK
;
A
#
# COMPACT_ATOMS: atom_id res chain seq x y z
N MET A 1 4.76 25.45 15.92
CA MET A 1 6.13 25.10 15.52
C MET A 1 6.05 24.24 14.26
N THR A 2 6.13 24.86 13.10
CA THR A 2 6.14 24.15 11.80
C THR A 2 7.46 23.42 11.68
N THR A 3 7.44 22.09 11.74
CA THR A 3 8.62 21.28 11.40
C THR A 3 8.87 21.45 9.91
N GLU A 4 9.72 22.42 9.54
CA GLU A 4 10.15 22.61 8.16
C GLU A 4 10.78 21.31 7.66
N LYS A 5 10.22 20.78 6.56
CA LYS A 5 10.69 19.53 5.98
C LYS A 5 12.05 19.80 5.34
N ILE A 6 13.12 19.29 5.95
CA ILE A 6 14.46 19.38 5.38
C ILE A 6 14.52 18.70 4.01
N GLY A 7 15.05 19.39 3.01
CA GLY A 7 15.25 18.87 1.67
C GLY A 7 16.39 17.85 1.62
N ARG A 8 16.31 16.90 0.69
CA ARG A 8 17.31 15.83 0.53
C ARG A 8 18.74 16.34 0.29
N ASN A 9 18.89 17.48 -0.38
CA ASN A 9 20.20 18.05 -0.73
C ASN A 9 20.73 19.06 0.28
N ASP A 10 19.94 19.44 1.29
CA ASP A 10 20.29 20.46 2.28
C ASP A 10 21.39 19.97 3.25
N PRO A 11 22.15 20.88 3.86
CA PRO A 11 23.12 20.53 4.89
C PRO A 11 22.43 19.81 6.06
N CYS A 12 23.02 18.71 6.50
CA CYS A 12 22.41 17.87 7.51
C CYS A 12 22.53 18.48 8.92
N LEU A 13 21.39 18.58 9.63
CA LEU A 13 21.26 19.17 10.98
C LEU A 13 22.03 18.44 12.09
N CYS A 14 22.63 17.28 11.82
CA CYS A 14 23.51 16.59 12.78
C CYS A 14 24.91 17.22 12.90
N GLY A 15 25.19 18.33 12.21
CA GLY A 15 26.49 19.02 12.25
C GLY A 15 27.58 18.36 11.41
N SER A 16 27.23 17.37 10.58
CA SER A 16 28.22 16.64 9.76
C SER A 16 28.74 17.40 8.53
N GLY A 17 28.13 18.53 8.16
CA GLY A 17 28.44 19.26 6.93
C GLY A 17 28.07 18.55 5.61
N LYS A 18 27.53 17.33 5.67
CA LYS A 18 27.12 16.54 4.49
C LYS A 18 25.67 16.83 4.11
N LYS A 19 25.28 16.57 2.85
CA LYS A 19 23.88 16.62 2.39
C LYS A 19 23.02 15.62 3.18
N TYR A 20 21.78 15.99 3.53
CA TYR A 20 20.87 15.16 4.34
C TYR A 20 20.70 13.73 3.79
N LYS A 21 20.54 13.59 2.48
CA LYS A 21 20.43 12.30 1.77
C LYS A 21 21.63 11.38 1.96
N ASN A 22 22.83 11.94 2.14
CA ASN A 22 24.10 11.20 2.29
C ASN A 22 24.54 11.10 3.77
N CYS A 23 23.66 11.46 4.71
CA CYS A 23 23.97 11.43 6.13
C CYS A 23 22.83 10.77 6.93
N CYS A 24 22.03 11.54 7.67
CA CYS A 24 20.98 10.98 8.53
C CYS A 24 19.96 10.15 7.75
N MET A 25 19.60 10.55 6.53
CA MET A 25 18.65 9.79 5.72
C MET A 25 19.17 8.39 5.37
N GLN A 26 20.44 8.28 4.99
CA GLN A 26 21.08 7.00 4.67
C GLN A 26 21.20 6.11 5.92
N LYS A 27 21.53 6.70 7.07
CA LYS A 27 21.56 5.98 8.36
C LYS A 27 20.18 5.45 8.75
N GLU A 28 19.12 6.22 8.52
CA GLU A 28 17.74 5.77 8.75
C GLU A 28 17.37 4.59 7.85
N GLN A 29 17.78 4.65 6.58
CA GLN A 29 17.51 3.59 5.62
C GLN A 29 18.24 2.29 6.01
N GLN A 30 19.49 2.38 6.48
CA GLN A 30 20.23 1.24 7.03
C GLN A 30 19.55 0.62 8.25
N LYS A 31 19.00 1.43 9.16
CA LYS A 31 18.23 0.96 10.32
C LYS A 31 16.95 0.23 9.91
N ARG A 32 16.30 0.65 8.82
CA ARG A 32 15.11 -0.04 8.29
C ARG A 32 15.48 -1.35 7.62
N THR A 33 16.61 -1.42 6.93
CA THR A 33 17.06 -2.64 6.24
C THR A 33 17.68 -3.68 7.17
N SER A 34 18.18 -3.30 8.36
CA SER A 34 18.69 -4.25 9.35
C SER A 34 17.59 -5.00 10.11
N MET A 35 16.31 -4.68 9.87
CA MET A 35 15.15 -5.38 10.41
C MET A 35 14.63 -6.37 9.36
N THR A 36 15.31 -7.49 9.18
CA THR A 36 14.82 -8.57 8.32
C THR A 36 13.57 -9.21 8.93
N PRO A 37 12.45 -9.40 8.18
CA PRO A 37 11.29 -10.16 8.66
C PRO A 37 11.60 -11.65 8.84
N THR A 38 12.70 -12.11 8.25
CA THR A 38 13.29 -13.46 8.38
C THR A 38 14.48 -13.50 9.35
N GLY A 39 14.58 -12.51 10.24
CA GLY A 39 15.58 -12.50 11.31
C GLY A 39 15.31 -13.66 12.26
N LYS A 40 16.19 -14.66 12.22
CA LYS A 40 16.35 -15.75 13.21
C LYS A 40 16.65 -15.14 14.59
N ARG A 41 15.69 -14.45 15.18
CA ARG A 41 15.72 -14.11 16.61
C ARG A 41 15.51 -15.43 17.32
N LYS A 42 16.59 -15.98 17.86
CA LYS A 42 16.56 -17.16 18.72
C LYS A 42 15.85 -16.75 20.01
N PHE A 43 14.51 -16.82 20.02
CA PHE A 43 13.77 -16.76 21.26
C PHE A 43 14.10 -18.04 22.03
N THR A 44 15.01 -17.96 23.00
CA THR A 44 15.21 -19.03 23.98
C THR A 44 14.07 -18.95 24.97
N ALA A 45 12.89 -19.40 24.57
CA ALA A 45 11.78 -19.55 25.50
C ALA A 45 12.10 -20.70 26.45
N LYS A 46 12.35 -20.39 27.72
CA LYS A 46 12.40 -21.39 28.79
C LYS A 46 10.96 -21.79 29.09
N VAL A 47 10.52 -22.92 28.55
CA VAL A 47 9.19 -23.48 28.89
C VAL A 47 9.24 -23.92 30.34
N LEU A 48 8.57 -23.19 31.23
CA LEU A 48 8.27 -23.66 32.58
C LEU A 48 7.15 -24.69 32.41
N SER A 49 7.51 -25.96 32.28
CA SER A 49 6.55 -27.06 32.32
C SER A 49 5.83 -27.04 33.66
N GLY A 50 4.55 -26.66 33.62
CA GLY A 50 3.68 -26.66 34.79
C GLY A 50 2.20 -26.68 34.39
N GLY A 51 1.68 -27.88 34.14
CA GLY A 51 0.30 -28.26 34.47
C GLY A 51 -0.84 -27.86 33.54
N GLY A 52 -1.54 -28.86 33.01
CA GLY A 52 -2.97 -28.74 32.67
C GLY A 52 -3.34 -29.10 31.24
N ILE A 53 -3.58 -30.39 30.97
CA ILE A 53 -4.32 -30.86 29.79
C ILE A 53 -5.79 -30.54 30.03
N ALA A 54 -6.30 -29.46 29.42
CA ALA A 54 -7.73 -29.19 29.35
C ALA A 54 -8.23 -29.43 27.92
N LYS A 55 -8.82 -30.61 27.74
CA LYS A 55 -9.84 -31.02 26.75
C LYS A 55 -9.62 -30.59 25.29
N ALA A 56 -9.18 -31.57 24.51
CA ALA A 56 -9.38 -31.63 23.06
C ALA A 56 -10.89 -31.59 22.74
N GLN A 57 -11.29 -30.58 21.99
CA GLN A 57 -12.56 -30.52 21.24
C GLN A 57 -12.30 -31.05 19.82
N PRO A 58 -13.29 -31.71 19.18
CA PRO A 58 -13.07 -32.36 17.89
C PRO A 58 -12.80 -31.31 16.82
N VAL A 59 -11.67 -31.48 16.13
CA VAL A 59 -11.31 -30.72 14.93
C VAL A 59 -12.18 -31.26 13.80
N GLU A 60 -13.31 -30.62 13.54
CA GLU A 60 -13.93 -30.72 12.22
C GLU A 60 -12.91 -30.24 11.20
N GLN A 61 -12.73 -31.05 10.15
CA GLN A 61 -11.74 -30.85 9.09
C GLN A 61 -12.05 -29.58 8.31
N MET A 62 -11.63 -28.43 8.84
CA MET A 62 -11.44 -27.24 8.05
C MET A 62 -10.22 -27.50 7.17
N GLN A 63 -10.47 -27.92 5.93
CA GLN A 63 -9.47 -27.79 4.88
C GLN A 63 -9.03 -26.33 4.88
N GLU A 64 -7.83 -26.10 5.42
CA GLU A 64 -7.15 -24.82 5.42
C GLU A 64 -6.77 -24.50 3.97
N LYS A 65 -7.79 -24.11 3.19
CA LYS A 65 -7.58 -23.48 1.91
C LYS A 65 -6.98 -22.14 2.24
N GLN A 66 -5.64 -22.09 2.20
CA GLN A 66 -4.81 -20.90 2.35
C GLN A 66 -5.52 -19.74 1.67
N LYS A 67 -6.18 -18.89 2.47
CA LYS A 67 -6.80 -17.69 1.94
C LYS A 67 -5.63 -16.75 1.65
N PRO A 68 -5.57 -16.16 0.44
CA PRO A 68 -4.51 -15.22 0.13
C PRO A 68 -4.54 -14.10 1.17
N ALA A 69 -3.37 -13.52 1.49
CA ALA A 69 -3.24 -12.46 2.48
C ALA A 69 -4.17 -11.25 2.22
N VAL A 70 -4.73 -11.14 1.02
CA VAL A 70 -5.77 -10.19 0.64
C VAL A 70 -6.84 -10.91 -0.19
N ASP A 71 -8.10 -10.86 0.26
CA ASP A 71 -9.24 -11.30 -0.53
C ASP A 71 -9.62 -10.23 -1.54
N TYR A 72 -9.32 -10.50 -2.81
CA TYR A 72 -9.54 -9.56 -3.91
C TYR A 72 -11.02 -9.30 -4.17
N THR A 73 -11.91 -10.25 -3.83
CA THR A 73 -13.35 -10.10 -3.97
C THR A 73 -13.87 -9.06 -2.99
N SER A 74 -13.54 -9.21 -1.70
CA SER A 74 -13.86 -8.21 -0.67
C SER A 74 -13.25 -6.84 -0.97
N LEU A 75 -12.06 -6.79 -1.58
CA LEU A 75 -11.42 -5.54 -1.98
C LEU A 75 -12.18 -4.84 -3.11
N MET A 76 -12.60 -5.57 -4.15
CA MET A 76 -13.41 -5.01 -5.24
C MET A 76 -14.74 -4.46 -4.74
N GLU A 77 -15.45 -5.21 -3.89
CA GLU A 77 -16.74 -4.77 -3.32
C GLU A 77 -16.58 -3.48 -2.51
N ARG A 78 -15.51 -3.35 -1.73
CA ARG A 78 -15.24 -2.15 -0.93
C ARG A 78 -14.86 -0.93 -1.77
N SER A 79 -14.14 -1.14 -2.88
CA SER A 79 -13.71 -0.06 -3.77
C SER A 79 -14.81 0.41 -4.72
N PHE A 80 -15.68 -0.50 -5.18
CA PHE A 80 -16.58 -0.22 -6.31
C PHE A 80 -18.04 -0.60 -6.08
N GLY A 81 -18.40 -1.26 -4.95
CA GLY A 81 -19.76 -1.74 -4.72
C GLY A 81 -20.84 -0.66 -4.72
N SER A 82 -20.49 0.57 -4.37
CA SER A 82 -21.43 1.72 -4.38
C SER A 82 -21.49 2.44 -5.73
N ALA A 83 -20.54 2.20 -6.65
CA ALA A 83 -20.44 2.94 -7.91
C ALA A 83 -21.45 2.50 -8.98
N ILE A 84 -22.11 1.37 -8.77
CA ILE A 84 -23.13 0.81 -9.67
C ILE A 84 -24.56 1.25 -9.34
N HIS A 85 -24.79 1.94 -8.22
CA HIS A 85 -26.13 2.43 -7.83
C HIS A 85 -26.37 3.90 -8.16
N THR A 86 -25.38 4.62 -8.68
CA THR A 86 -25.60 5.96 -9.21
C THR A 86 -26.01 5.85 -10.68
N ASP A 87 -27.32 5.80 -10.92
CA ASP A 87 -27.95 5.95 -12.24
C ASP A 87 -27.80 7.38 -12.79
N GLU A 88 -26.69 8.07 -12.56
CA GLU A 88 -26.33 9.23 -13.36
C GLU A 88 -25.82 8.72 -14.71
N LYS A 89 -26.78 8.23 -15.51
CA LYS A 89 -26.57 7.98 -16.93
C LYS A 89 -26.00 9.29 -17.51
N PRO A 90 -24.75 9.28 -18.03
CA PRO A 90 -24.18 10.49 -18.62
C PRO A 90 -25.14 10.99 -19.71
N PRO A 91 -25.33 12.31 -19.84
CA PRO A 91 -26.27 12.84 -20.80
C PRO A 91 -25.89 12.32 -22.19
N VAL A 92 -26.84 11.61 -22.82
CA VAL A 92 -26.67 11.16 -24.20
C VAL A 92 -26.58 12.40 -25.09
N PRO A 93 -25.54 12.52 -25.94
CA PRO A 93 -25.40 13.65 -26.84
C PRO A 93 -26.60 13.71 -27.78
N ALA A 94 -27.10 14.91 -28.07
CA ALA A 94 -28.28 15.11 -28.90
C ALA A 94 -28.08 14.70 -30.37
N SER A 95 -26.82 14.59 -30.82
CA SER A 95 -26.44 14.24 -32.18
C SER A 95 -25.04 13.64 -32.20
N SER A 96 -24.83 12.63 -33.05
CA SER A 96 -23.53 12.00 -33.28
C SER A 96 -22.47 12.97 -33.85
N GLU A 97 -22.89 14.11 -34.39
CA GLU A 97 -21.99 15.12 -34.95
C GLU A 97 -21.13 15.83 -33.89
N GLN A 98 -21.51 15.75 -32.60
CA GLN A 98 -20.76 16.41 -31.53
C GLN A 98 -19.34 15.84 -31.30
N TYR A 99 -19.05 14.65 -31.82
CA TYR A 99 -17.73 14.02 -31.76
C TYR A 99 -16.96 14.06 -33.09
N ILE A 100 -17.58 14.58 -34.14
CA ILE A 100 -16.93 14.70 -35.44
C ILE A 100 -16.13 16.00 -35.44
N VAL A 101 -14.82 15.89 -35.26
CA VAL A 101 -13.89 16.99 -35.54
C VAL A 101 -13.93 17.25 -37.05
N LYS A 102 -14.55 18.35 -37.47
CA LYS A 102 -14.46 18.82 -38.85
C LYS A 102 -13.04 19.32 -39.08
N GLU A 103 -12.22 18.52 -39.75
CA GLU A 103 -10.97 19.00 -40.31
C GLU A 103 -11.33 20.05 -41.37
N ASN A 104 -11.11 21.32 -41.05
CA ASN A 104 -11.26 22.38 -42.03
C ASN A 104 -10.10 22.26 -43.00
N GLU A 105 -10.35 21.62 -44.15
CA GLU A 105 -9.55 21.78 -45.34
C GLU A 105 -9.66 23.25 -45.79
N ASN A 106 -8.83 24.13 -45.21
CA ASN A 106 -8.43 25.33 -45.93
C ASN A 106 -7.09 25.03 -46.60
N SER A 107 -7.19 24.19 -47.64
CA SER A 107 -6.16 24.08 -48.67
C SER A 107 -6.11 25.41 -49.41
N GLU A 108 -4.90 25.95 -49.47
CA GLU A 108 -4.37 26.77 -50.57
C GLU A 108 -5.29 27.86 -51.16
N LYS A 109 -5.02 29.11 -50.78
CA LYS A 109 -4.52 30.08 -51.76
C LYS A 109 -3.83 31.28 -51.11
#